data_AF-A0A392P3V4-F1
#
_entry.id   AF-A0A392P3V4-F1
#
_cell.length_a   1.000
_cell.length_b   1.000
_cell.length_c   1.000
_cell.angle_alpha   90.00
_cell.angle_beta   90.00
_cell.angle_gamma   90.00
#
_symmetry.space_group_name_H-M   'P 1'
#
loop_
_entity.id
_entity.type
_entity.pdbx_description
1 polymer ?
#
loop_
_entity_poly.entity_id
_entity_poly.type
_entity_poly.pdbx_seq_one_letter_code
_entity_poly.pdbx_strand_id
1 'polypeptide(L)'
;YATEHRCGVVVKGPNLSGNISGTDPLKDNRLLLKAEALDDSHEARNTAAVINELSKEITKILVSHPVNAKRAAEGKNIANVVLLRGCGIRIEVCSSNSLT
;
A
#
# COMPACT_ATOMS: atom_id res chain seq x y z
N TYR A 1 7.99 -13.71 3.76
CA TYR A 1 8.83 -13.74 2.55
C TYR A 1 7.90 -13.60 1.36
N ALA A 2 8.16 -12.66 0.46
CA ALA A 2 7.35 -12.46 -0.74
C ALA A 2 8.26 -12.66 -1.97
N THR A 3 7.73 -13.28 -3.03
CA THR A 3 8.47 -13.58 -4.25
C THR A 3 8.19 -12.53 -5.32
N GLU A 4 9.20 -12.24 -6.14
CA GLU A 4 9.09 -11.36 -7.31
C GLU A 4 8.61 -9.93 -6.95
N HIS A 5 7.49 -9.51 -7.55
CA HIS A 5 6.90 -8.17 -7.43
C HIS A 5 6.04 -8.00 -6.18
N ARG A 6 5.93 -9.03 -5.34
CA ARG A 6 5.02 -9.03 -4.19
C ARG A 6 5.73 -8.42 -2.98
N CYS A 7 5.01 -7.55 -2.28
CA CYS A 7 5.41 -7.05 -0.97
C CYS A 7 4.18 -6.88 -0.08
N GLY A 8 4.36 -6.96 1.23
CA GLY A 8 3.34 -6.59 2.22
C GLY A 8 3.68 -5.24 2.83
N VAL A 9 2.70 -4.35 2.92
CA VAL A 9 2.83 -3.05 3.60
C VAL A 9 1.91 -3.07 4.81
N VAL A 10 2.45 -2.79 5.99
CA VAL A 10 1.68 -2.71 7.24
C VAL A 10 1.70 -1.28 7.73
N VAL A 11 0.52 -0.69 7.88
CA VAL A 11 0.32 0.62 8.50
C VAL A 11 -0.24 0.41 9.89
N LYS A 12 0.31 1.10 10.90
CA LYS A 12 -0.16 1.05 12.29
C LYS A 12 -0.42 2.46 12.77
N GLY A 13 -1.54 2.63 13.46
CA GLY A 13 -1.98 3.91 14.00
C GLY A 13 -3.40 3.80 14.54
N PRO A 14 -3.87 4.81 15.28
CA PRO A 14 -5.26 4.89 15.71
C PRO A 14 -6.18 5.16 14.51
N ASN A 15 -7.47 4.84 14.66
CA ASN A 15 -8.54 5.24 13.72
C ASN A 15 -8.27 4.80 12.27
N LEU A 16 -7.86 3.54 12.09
CA LEU A 16 -7.66 2.92 10.79
C LEU A 16 -8.82 1.99 10.44
N SER A 17 -9.17 1.94 9.16
CA SER A 17 -10.21 1.06 8.62
C SER A 17 -9.66 0.24 7.45
N GLY A 18 -10.14 -0.99 7.31
CA GLY A 18 -9.89 -1.82 6.13
C GLY A 18 -10.76 -1.44 4.92
N ASN A 19 -11.77 -0.59 5.10
CA ASN A 19 -12.78 -0.32 4.09
C ASN A 19 -12.39 0.83 3.15
N ILE A 20 -11.30 0.63 2.41
CA ILE A 20 -10.79 1.56 1.40
C ILE A 20 -10.49 0.83 0.09
N SER A 21 -10.53 1.57 -1.02
CA SER A 21 -10.08 1.06 -2.32
C SER A 21 -8.54 0.94 -2.41
N GLY A 22 -8.06 0.19 -3.39
CA GLY A 22 -6.64 0.09 -3.72
C GLY A 22 -6.20 1.15 -4.74
N THR A 23 -4.88 1.25 -4.95
CA THR A 23 -4.29 2.17 -5.93
C THR A 23 -4.03 1.54 -7.30
N ASP A 24 -4.16 0.21 -7.40
CA ASP A 24 -3.90 -0.56 -8.63
C ASP A 24 -5.04 -0.39 -9.66
N PRO A 25 -4.76 0.11 -10.88
CA PRO A 25 -5.77 0.27 -11.93
C PRO A 25 -6.19 -1.05 -12.61
N LEU A 26 -5.63 -2.20 -12.20
CA LEU A 26 -5.89 -3.56 -12.69
C LEU A 26 -5.61 -3.81 -14.18
N LYS A 27 -5.14 -2.78 -14.90
CA LYS A 27 -4.77 -2.83 -16.31
C LYS A 27 -3.53 -1.97 -16.52
N ASP A 28 -2.64 -2.46 -17.38
CA ASP A 28 -1.43 -1.74 -17.75
C ASP A 28 -1.73 -0.43 -18.48
N ASN A 29 -0.75 0.50 -18.46
CA ASN A 29 -0.82 1.81 -19.11
C ASN A 29 -1.98 2.70 -18.63
N ARG A 30 -2.44 2.49 -17.40
CA ARG A 30 -3.39 3.36 -16.71
C ARG A 30 -2.71 4.14 -15.60
N LEU A 31 -3.28 5.30 -15.30
CA LEU A 31 -2.85 6.10 -14.16
C LEU A 31 -3.13 5.35 -12.86
N LEU A 32 -2.26 5.57 -11.87
CA LEU A 32 -2.46 5.11 -10.51
C LEU A 32 -3.80 5.65 -9.98
N LEU A 33 -4.60 4.78 -9.36
CA LEU A 33 -5.82 5.21 -8.70
C LEU A 33 -5.51 5.84 -7.35
N LYS A 34 -6.35 6.79 -6.93
CA LYS A 34 -6.35 7.25 -5.55
C LYS A 34 -7.14 6.27 -4.69
N ALA A 35 -6.63 5.99 -3.50
CA ALA A 35 -7.41 5.28 -2.49
C ALA A 35 -8.59 6.16 -2.07
N GLU A 36 -9.77 5.57 -2.01
CA GLU A 36 -11.02 6.20 -1.62
C GLU A 36 -11.66 5.40 -0.49
N ALA A 37 -12.39 6.09 0.39
CA ALA A 37 -13.19 5.43 1.41
C ALA A 37 -14.36 4.69 0.75
N LEU A 38 -14.64 3.47 1.20
CA LEU A 38 -15.76 2.65 0.72
C LEU A 38 -16.99 2.76 1.62
N ASP A 39 -16.88 3.51 2.72
CA ASP A 39 -17.99 3.89 3.60
C ASP A 39 -17.83 5.33 4.12
N ASP A 40 -18.83 5.79 4.87
CA ASP A 40 -18.89 7.14 5.43
C ASP A 40 -18.17 7.30 6.79
N SER A 41 -17.41 6.29 7.23
CA SER A 41 -16.68 6.35 8.50
C SER A 41 -15.55 7.38 8.45
N HIS A 42 -15.24 7.97 9.61
CA HIS A 42 -14.10 8.86 9.73
C HIS A 42 -12.79 8.10 9.49
N GLU A 43 -12.73 6.86 9.96
CA GLU A 43 -11.62 5.93 9.87
C GLU A 43 -11.29 5.56 8.43
N ALA A 44 -12.29 5.28 7.58
CA ALA A 44 -12.07 4.99 6.16
C ALA A 44 -11.54 6.21 5.41
N ARG A 45 -12.13 7.40 5.63
CA ARG A 45 -11.64 8.66 5.03
C ARG A 45 -10.21 8.98 5.47
N ASN A 46 -9.93 8.84 6.77
CA ASN A 46 -8.60 9.03 7.34
C ASN A 46 -7.59 8.04 6.72
N THR A 47 -7.94 6.76 6.67
CA THR A 47 -7.05 5.72 6.12
C THR A 47 -6.77 5.96 4.64
N ALA A 48 -7.78 6.31 3.83
CA ALA A 48 -7.60 6.63 2.43
C ALA A 48 -6.63 7.81 2.23
N ALA A 49 -6.75 8.86 3.03
CA ALA A 49 -5.82 10.00 3.01
C ALA A 49 -4.39 9.58 3.37
N VAL A 50 -4.22 8.81 4.44
CA VAL A 50 -2.91 8.28 4.88
C VAL A 50 -2.27 7.41 3.79
N ILE A 51 -3.04 6.53 3.15
CA ILE A 51 -2.54 5.64 2.10
C ILE A 51 -2.14 6.41 0.84
N ASN A 52 -2.88 7.46 0.47
CA ASN A 52 -2.51 8.30 -0.67
C ASN A 52 -1.19 9.05 -0.42
N GLU A 53 -0.99 9.61 0.78
CA GLU A 53 0.29 10.27 1.11
C GLU A 53 1.44 9.26 1.22
N LEU A 54 1.19 8.09 1.81
CA LEU A 54 2.18 7.01 1.85
C LEU A 54 2.60 6.58 0.45
N SER A 55 1.66 6.38 -0.48
CA SER A 55 1.94 5.99 -1.87
C SER A 55 2.80 7.03 -2.59
N LYS A 56 2.52 8.31 -2.35
CA LYS A 56 3.30 9.43 -2.90
C LYS A 56 4.73 9.45 -2.37
N GLU A 57 4.92 9.29 -1.06
CA GLU A 57 6.26 9.27 -0.45
C GLU A 57 7.07 8.04 -0.89
N ILE A 58 6.44 6.85 -0.94
CA ILE A 58 7.08 5.64 -1.49
C ILE A 58 7.56 5.90 -2.92
N THR A 59 6.70 6.48 -3.76
CA THR A 59 7.04 6.77 -5.17
C THR A 59 8.24 7.72 -5.26
N LYS A 60 8.24 8.80 -4.48
CA LYS A 60 9.33 9.77 -4.43
C LYS A 60 10.67 9.10 -4.08
N ILE A 61 10.67 8.27 -3.04
CA ILE A 61 11.88 7.55 -2.59
C ILE A 61 12.34 6.58 -3.68
N LEU A 62 11.43 5.77 -4.23
CA LEU A 62 11.77 4.76 -5.23
C LEU A 62 12.31 5.37 -6.52
N VAL A 63 11.77 6.49 -7.02
CA VAL A 63 12.31 7.18 -8.20
C VAL A 63 13.80 7.53 -8.02
N SER A 64 14.19 8.01 -6.84
CA SER A 64 15.58 8.36 -6.53
C SER A 64 16.45 7.19 -6.08
N HIS A 65 15.91 5.96 -6.00
CA HIS A 65 16.62 4.86 -5.36
C HIS A 65 17.80 4.38 -6.22
N PRO A 66 19.00 4.11 -5.63
CA PRO A 66 20.20 3.72 -6.39
C PRO A 66 20.02 2.50 -7.28
N VAL A 67 19.19 1.54 -6.86
CA VAL A 67 18.86 0.36 -7.68
C VAL A 67 18.12 0.76 -8.95
N ASN A 68 17.22 1.74 -8.88
CA ASN A 68 16.50 2.23 -10.07
C ASN A 68 17.41 3.05 -10.98
N ALA A 69 18.36 3.81 -10.42
CA ALA A 69 19.40 4.47 -11.21
C ALA A 69 20.22 3.44 -12.01
N LYS A 70 20.64 2.33 -11.38
CA LYS A 70 21.34 1.23 -12.07
C LYS A 70 20.48 0.57 -13.14
N ARG A 71 19.20 0.29 -12.85
CA ARG A 71 18.27 -0.30 -13.83
C ARG A 71 18.10 0.59 -15.07
N ALA A 72 17.94 1.90 -14.87
CA ALA A 72 17.82 2.86 -15.96
C ALA A 72 19.09 2.90 -16.82
N ALA A 73 20.27 2.88 -16.21
CA ALA A 73 21.55 2.82 -16.93
C ALA A 73 21.71 1.53 -17.76
N GLU A 74 21.09 0.44 -17.32
CA GLU A 74 21.04 -0.85 -18.03
C GLU A 74 19.89 -0.94 -19.06
N GLY A 75 19.11 0.13 -19.28
CA GLY A 75 17.96 0.13 -20.18
C GLY A 75 16.76 -0.69 -19.69
N LYS A 76 16.70 -1.03 -18.39
CA LYS A 76 15.61 -1.77 -17.76
C LYS A 76 14.55 -0.82 -17.19
N ASN A 77 13.30 -1.27 -17.17
CA ASN A 77 12.22 -0.54 -16.50
C ASN A 77 12.51 -0.35 -15.01
N ILE A 78 12.37 0.86 -14.50
CA ILE A 78 12.52 1.16 -13.07
C ILE A 78 11.31 0.66 -12.28
N ALA A 79 11.54 0.29 -11.02
CA ALA A 79 10.49 -0.07 -10.07
C ALA A 79 10.21 1.12 -9.16
N ASN A 80 9.44 2.09 -9.65
CA ASN A 80 9.26 3.40 -9.02
C ASN A 80 7.95 3.56 -8.24
N VAL A 81 7.07 2.57 -8.23
CA VAL A 81 5.76 2.63 -7.59
C VAL A 81 5.42 1.31 -6.92
N VAL A 82 4.64 1.37 -5.84
CA VAL A 82 4.02 0.21 -5.19
C VAL A 82 2.51 0.28 -5.44
N LEU A 83 1.98 -0.74 -6.12
CA LEU A 83 0.54 -0.89 -6.34
C LEU A 83 -0.08 -1.54 -5.10
N LEU A 84 -0.90 -0.79 -4.37
CA LEU A 84 -1.50 -1.22 -3.11
C LEU A 84 -2.87 -1.84 -3.38
N ARG A 85 -3.07 -3.08 -2.92
CA ARG A 85 -4.30 -3.85 -3.07
C ARG A 85 -4.59 -4.67 -1.82
N GLY A 86 -5.86 -5.08 -1.67
CA GLY A 86 -6.28 -6.01 -0.63
C GLY A 86 -6.13 -5.43 0.76
N CYS A 87 -6.70 -4.23 1.00
CA CYS A 87 -6.71 -3.66 2.33
C CYS A 87 -7.43 -4.61 3.30
N GLY A 88 -6.80 -4.90 4.42
CA GLY A 88 -7.32 -5.78 5.46
C GLY A 88 -6.96 -5.22 6.82
N ILE A 89 -7.86 -5.38 7.79
CA ILE A 89 -7.63 -4.97 9.16
C ILE A 89 -7.28 -6.18 10.02
N ARG A 90 -6.32 -6.01 10.94
CA ARG A 90 -6.05 -7.02 11.95
C ARG A 90 -7.12 -6.91 13.03
N ILE A 91 -8.02 -7.89 13.07
CA ILE A 91 -8.98 -8.03 14.17
C ILE A 91 -8.25 -8.47 15.44
N GLU A 92 -8.75 -8.02 16.60
CA GLU A 92 -8.32 -8.57 17.87
C GLU A 92 -8.85 -10.00 18.00
N VAL A 93 -7.94 -10.95 18.10
CA VAL A 93 -8.26 -12.35 18.39
C VAL A 93 -7.72 -12.62 19.79
N CYS A 94 -8.59 -13.08 20.69
CA CYS A 94 -8.17 -13.49 22.04
C CYS A 94 -7.07 -14.54 21.91
N SER A 95 -5.97 -14.35 22.65
CA SER A 95 -4.93 -15.36 22.74
C SER A 95 -5.51 -16.63 23.36
N SER A 96 -5.19 -17.78 22.77
CA SER A 96 -5.70 -19.10 23.18
C SER A 96 -5.28 -19.53 24.60
N ASN A 97 -4.53 -18.70 25.32
CA ASN A 97 -3.98 -18.99 26.65
C ASN A 97 -4.97 -18.74 27.79
N SER A 98 -6.22 -18.34 27.52
CA SER A 98 -7.24 -18.15 28.56
C SER A 98 -8.01 -19.43 28.93
N LEU A 99 -7.53 -20.62 28.51
CA LEU A 99 -8.17 -21.91 28.77
C LEU A 99 -7.30 -22.91 29.56
N THR A 100 -6.29 -22.46 30.30
CA THR A 100 -5.51 -23.28 31.24
C THR A 100 -5.52 -22.69 32.64
#